data_AF-A0A7Y0ZWK4-F1
#
_entry.id   AF-A0A7Y0ZWK4-F1
#
_cell.length_a   1.000
_cell.length_b   1.000
_cell.length_c   1.000
_cell.angle_alpha   90.00
_cell.angle_beta   90.00
_cell.angle_gamma   90.00
#
_symmetry.space_group_name_H-M   'P 1'
#
loop_
_entity.id
_entity.type
_entity.pdbx_description
1 polymer ?
#
loop_
_entity_poly.entity_id
_entity_poly.type
_entity_poly.pdbx_seq_one_letter_code
_entity_poly.pdbx_strand_id
1 'polypeptide(L)'
;MKKTKKQTEELPTATIDQAHFEKFANGPLLLKCFEVVKDATEFVDEGGTILHADDTYVSFIEAYWALKVLFQRETGLDAKLIAEKRIENLRAALFSGGEPEPIVLGSPKVERLVLLEEPYFNQFDNLTLAAMSYNDTDEAHDQFSGSGDTPLDADATWNVSVSILNANTALRVLVLRLSGGTLNDMAQIVAHISNPKGEAIH
;
A
#
# COMPACT_ATOMS: atom_id res chain seq x y z
N MET A 1 -9.15 -31.53 56.28
CA MET A 1 -8.54 -31.75 54.94
C MET A 1 -9.29 -30.90 53.92
N LYS A 2 -8.67 -29.80 53.45
CA LYS A 2 -9.27 -28.88 52.47
C LYS A 2 -9.04 -29.44 51.06
N LYS A 3 -10.12 -29.59 50.28
CA LYS A 3 -10.08 -29.96 48.87
C LYS A 3 -9.71 -28.71 48.06
N THR A 4 -8.51 -28.67 47.50
CA THR A 4 -8.08 -27.61 46.58
C THR A 4 -8.62 -27.94 45.19
N LYS A 5 -9.62 -27.18 44.73
CA LYS A 5 -10.03 -27.15 43.32
C LYS A 5 -8.88 -26.53 42.53
N LYS A 6 -8.27 -27.30 41.62
CA LYS A 6 -7.43 -26.73 40.56
C LYS A 6 -8.37 -25.96 39.63
N GLN A 7 -8.29 -24.63 39.67
CA GLN A 7 -8.82 -23.79 38.60
C GLN A 7 -7.94 -24.04 37.38
N THR A 8 -8.55 -24.57 36.32
CA THR A 8 -7.96 -24.54 34.99
C THR A 8 -8.11 -23.09 34.52
N GLU A 9 -7.03 -22.32 34.59
CA GLU A 9 -6.94 -21.06 33.85
C GLU A 9 -6.96 -21.40 32.37
N GLU A 10 -8.10 -21.20 31.72
CA GLU A 10 -8.17 -21.08 30.27
C GLU A 10 -7.37 -19.82 29.90
N LEU A 11 -6.17 -20.03 29.36
CA LEU A 11 -5.43 -18.98 28.66
C LEU A 11 -6.35 -18.43 27.56
N PRO A 12 -6.42 -17.10 27.35
CA PRO A 12 -7.21 -16.54 26.28
C PRO A 12 -6.64 -17.03 24.96
N THR A 13 -7.30 -18.00 24.33
CA THR A 13 -6.95 -18.46 22.99
C THR A 13 -7.18 -17.27 22.07
N ALA A 14 -6.12 -16.53 21.76
CA ALA A 14 -6.16 -15.53 20.70
C ALA A 14 -6.58 -16.29 19.44
N THR A 15 -7.82 -16.09 19.00
CA THR A 15 -8.33 -16.73 17.79
C THR A 15 -7.41 -16.33 16.64
N ILE A 16 -6.74 -17.30 16.03
CA ILE A 16 -5.90 -17.09 14.86
C ILE A 16 -6.86 -16.84 13.69
N ASP A 17 -7.08 -15.57 13.38
CA ASP A 17 -8.00 -15.12 12.34
C ASP A 17 -7.37 -14.02 11.49
N GLN A 18 -8.12 -13.56 10.48
CA GLN A 18 -7.66 -12.53 9.58
C GLN A 18 -7.30 -11.21 10.31
N ALA A 19 -8.10 -10.79 11.29
CA ALA A 19 -7.89 -9.54 12.02
C ALA A 19 -6.57 -9.57 12.82
N HIS A 20 -6.16 -10.74 13.30
CA HIS A 20 -4.84 -10.92 13.90
C HIS A 20 -3.71 -10.54 12.94
N PHE A 21 -3.82 -10.89 11.65
CA PHE A 21 -2.75 -10.68 10.66
C PHE A 21 -2.78 -9.31 9.98
N GLU A 22 -3.93 -8.65 9.94
CA GLU A 22 -4.11 -7.31 9.34
C GLU A 22 -3.23 -6.23 9.97
N LYS A 23 -2.75 -6.44 11.21
CA LYS A 23 -1.86 -5.49 11.91
C LYS A 23 -0.40 -5.53 11.46
N PHE A 24 0.02 -6.56 10.72
CA PHE A 24 1.43 -6.71 10.30
C PHE A 24 1.67 -6.16 8.89
N ALA A 25 2.87 -5.66 8.63
CA ALA A 25 3.29 -5.20 7.30
C ALA A 25 3.44 -6.39 6.31
N ASN A 26 3.44 -6.10 4.99
CA ASN A 26 3.51 -7.13 3.95
C ASN A 26 4.79 -7.99 4.05
N GLY A 27 5.95 -7.39 4.29
CA GLY A 27 7.23 -8.09 4.37
C GLY A 27 7.24 -9.22 5.42
N PRO A 28 6.91 -8.93 6.70
CA PRO A 28 6.79 -9.96 7.73
C PRO A 28 5.77 -11.06 7.42
N LEU A 29 4.61 -10.71 6.85
CA LEU A 29 3.60 -11.69 6.46
C LEU A 29 4.13 -12.63 5.37
N LEU A 30 4.83 -12.07 4.37
CA LEU A 30 5.43 -12.84 3.28
C LEU A 30 6.53 -13.76 3.80
N LEU A 31 7.40 -13.27 4.68
CA LEU A 31 8.47 -14.08 5.29
C LEU A 31 7.88 -15.26 6.07
N LYS A 32 6.84 -15.03 6.89
CA LYS A 32 6.12 -16.10 7.60
C LYS A 32 5.60 -17.17 6.63
N CYS A 33 5.04 -16.77 5.48
CA CYS A 33 4.56 -17.73 4.49
C CYS A 33 5.71 -18.60 3.94
N PHE A 34 6.86 -17.99 3.63
CA PHE A 34 8.04 -18.71 3.16
C PHE A 34 8.60 -19.67 4.21
N GLU A 35 8.72 -19.22 5.46
CA GLU A 35 9.20 -20.04 6.58
C GLU A 35 8.31 -21.28 6.76
N VAL A 36 6.99 -21.10 6.82
CA VAL A 36 6.05 -22.21 6.99
C VAL A 36 6.14 -23.22 5.85
N VAL A 37 6.19 -22.75 4.60
CA VAL A 37 6.30 -23.66 3.44
C VAL A 37 7.63 -24.41 3.48
N LYS A 38 8.74 -23.73 3.74
CA LYS A 38 10.07 -24.34 3.86
C LYS A 38 10.10 -25.42 4.95
N ASP A 39 9.70 -25.07 6.17
CA ASP A 39 9.77 -25.96 7.32
C ASP A 39 8.85 -27.17 7.15
N ALA A 40 7.67 -26.97 6.55
CA ALA A 40 6.78 -28.08 6.25
C ALA A 40 7.34 -29.02 5.17
N THR A 41 8.04 -28.49 4.15
CA THR A 41 8.69 -29.34 3.14
C THR A 41 9.84 -30.14 3.73
N GLU A 42 10.67 -29.52 4.59
CA GLU A 42 11.76 -30.21 5.30
C GLU A 42 11.20 -31.32 6.21
N PHE A 43 10.14 -31.02 6.97
CA PHE A 43 9.47 -32.01 7.83
C PHE A 43 8.97 -33.23 7.05
N VAL A 44 8.37 -33.02 5.88
CA VAL A 44 7.87 -34.12 5.02
C VAL A 44 9.02 -34.91 4.40
N ASP A 45 10.07 -34.23 3.94
CA ASP A 45 11.25 -34.89 3.36
C ASP A 45 11.99 -35.77 4.39
N GLU A 46 11.94 -35.41 5.67
CA GLU A 46 12.46 -36.20 6.80
C GLU A 46 11.53 -37.37 7.19
N GLY A 47 10.43 -37.59 6.48
CA GLY A 47 9.46 -38.66 6.74
C GLY A 47 8.37 -38.28 7.75
N GLY A 48 8.26 -37.00 8.10
CA GLY A 48 7.18 -36.45 8.91
C GLY A 48 5.82 -36.59 8.23
N THR A 49 4.77 -36.70 9.04
CA THR A 49 3.37 -36.71 8.56
C THR A 49 2.62 -35.57 9.21
N ILE A 50 2.01 -34.71 8.40
CA ILE A 50 1.19 -33.59 8.88
C ILE A 50 -0.14 -34.14 9.37
N LEU A 51 -0.42 -33.96 10.65
CA LEU A 51 -1.62 -34.39 11.33
C LEU A 51 -2.50 -33.19 11.67
N HIS A 52 -3.81 -33.42 11.77
CA HIS A 52 -4.72 -32.35 12.16
C HIS A 52 -4.37 -31.82 13.55
N ALA A 53 -4.28 -30.50 13.67
CA ALA A 53 -3.94 -29.78 14.89
C ALA A 53 -2.51 -30.03 15.44
N ASP A 54 -1.60 -30.58 14.64
CA ASP A 54 -0.17 -30.53 14.96
C ASP A 54 0.44 -29.14 14.67
N ASP A 55 1.68 -28.93 15.11
CA ASP A 55 2.35 -27.62 14.99
C ASP A 55 2.50 -27.18 13.53
N THR A 56 2.74 -28.13 12.62
CA THR A 56 2.85 -27.87 11.17
C THR A 56 1.50 -27.48 10.58
N TYR A 57 0.41 -28.13 10.99
CA TYR A 57 -0.96 -27.79 10.62
C TYR A 57 -1.35 -26.39 11.10
N VAL A 58 -1.07 -26.06 12.37
CA VAL A 58 -1.34 -24.73 12.91
C VAL A 58 -0.55 -23.67 12.15
N SER A 59 0.73 -23.95 11.84
CA SER A 59 1.57 -23.08 11.02
C SER A 59 1.00 -22.84 9.63
N PHE A 60 0.40 -23.85 8.99
CA PHE A 60 -0.32 -23.68 7.73
C PHE A 60 -1.58 -22.82 7.86
N ILE A 61 -2.31 -22.91 8.96
CA ILE A 61 -3.45 -22.02 9.22
C ILE A 61 -2.97 -20.57 9.35
N GLU A 62 -1.85 -20.33 10.04
CA GLU A 62 -1.25 -19.00 10.13
C GLU A 62 -0.81 -18.47 8.76
N ALA A 63 -0.13 -19.29 7.96
CA ALA A 63 0.28 -18.92 6.61
C ALA A 63 -0.93 -18.66 5.70
N TYR A 64 -2.01 -19.44 5.83
CA TYR A 64 -3.25 -19.22 5.10
C TYR A 64 -3.84 -17.82 5.38
N TRP A 65 -3.93 -17.42 6.65
CA TRP A 65 -4.44 -16.09 7.00
C TRP A 65 -3.52 -14.97 6.56
N ALA A 66 -2.19 -15.15 6.68
CA ALA A 66 -1.21 -14.20 6.16
C ALA A 66 -1.34 -14.01 4.64
N LEU A 67 -1.45 -15.10 3.87
CA LEU A 67 -1.68 -15.07 2.43
C LEU A 67 -3.02 -14.41 2.07
N LYS A 68 -4.07 -14.66 2.86
CA LYS A 68 -5.38 -14.03 2.65
C LYS A 68 -5.30 -12.51 2.81
N VAL A 69 -4.61 -12.01 3.83
CA VAL A 69 -4.37 -10.57 4.03
C VAL A 69 -3.55 -9.99 2.89
N LEU A 70 -2.45 -10.64 2.50
CA LEU A 70 -1.62 -10.18 1.37
C LEU A 70 -2.43 -10.11 0.07
N PHE A 71 -3.21 -11.14 -0.24
CA PHE A 71 -4.06 -11.19 -1.42
C PHE A 71 -5.12 -10.09 -1.42
N GLN A 72 -5.79 -9.87 -0.29
CA GLN A 72 -6.79 -8.81 -0.17
C GLN A 72 -6.17 -7.42 -0.29
N ARG A 73 -4.97 -7.21 0.26
CA ARG A 73 -4.24 -5.94 0.09
C ARG A 73 -3.87 -5.69 -1.36
N GLU A 74 -3.42 -6.72 -2.06
CA GLU A 74 -2.96 -6.64 -3.46
C GLU A 74 -4.11 -6.57 -4.47
N THR A 75 -5.29 -7.10 -4.14
CA THR A 75 -6.38 -7.20 -5.14
C THR A 75 -7.67 -6.50 -4.74
N GLY A 76 -7.81 -6.13 -3.46
CA GLY A 76 -9.07 -5.69 -2.88
C GLY A 76 -10.14 -6.79 -2.75
N LEU A 77 -9.81 -8.05 -3.06
CA LEU A 77 -10.76 -9.17 -3.11
C LEU A 77 -10.49 -10.20 -2.00
N ASP A 78 -11.53 -10.96 -1.62
CA ASP A 78 -11.37 -12.08 -0.68
C ASP A 78 -10.83 -13.32 -1.40
N ALA A 79 -9.63 -13.76 -1.01
CA ALA A 79 -8.95 -14.91 -1.63
C ALA A 79 -9.78 -16.21 -1.59
N LYS A 80 -10.56 -16.44 -0.51
CA LYS A 80 -11.39 -17.64 -0.36
C LYS A 80 -12.52 -17.62 -1.39
N LEU A 81 -13.23 -16.50 -1.51
CA LEU A 81 -14.31 -16.36 -2.49
C LEU A 81 -13.79 -16.51 -3.93
N ILE A 82 -12.61 -15.97 -4.23
CA ILE A 82 -11.98 -16.13 -5.55
C ILE A 82 -11.57 -17.58 -5.82
N ALA A 83 -11.01 -18.28 -4.84
CA ALA A 83 -10.66 -19.69 -4.97
C ALA A 83 -11.89 -20.58 -5.18
N GLU A 84 -12.97 -20.34 -4.44
CA GLU A 84 -14.25 -21.04 -4.59
C GLU A 84 -14.84 -20.81 -6.00
N LYS A 85 -14.90 -19.55 -6.44
CA LYS A 85 -15.33 -19.19 -7.80
C LYS A 85 -14.47 -19.88 -8.87
N ARG A 86 -13.16 -19.98 -8.65
CA ARG A 86 -12.26 -20.70 -9.56
C ARG A 86 -12.62 -22.17 -9.69
N ILE A 87 -12.87 -22.84 -8.57
CA ILE A 87 -13.24 -24.25 -8.54
C ILE A 87 -14.57 -24.47 -9.26
N GLU A 88 -15.56 -23.61 -9.04
CA GLU A 88 -16.86 -23.68 -9.72
C GLU A 88 -16.74 -23.50 -11.23
N ASN A 89 -15.97 -22.51 -11.67
CA ASN A 89 -15.71 -22.27 -13.09
C ASN A 89 -14.99 -23.46 -13.75
N LEU A 90 -13.97 -24.02 -13.10
CA LEU A 90 -13.29 -25.23 -13.58
C LEU A 90 -14.25 -26.42 -13.69
N ARG A 91 -15.16 -26.60 -12.72
CA ARG A 91 -16.19 -27.64 -12.78
C ARG A 91 -17.16 -27.41 -13.94
N ALA A 92 -17.63 -26.18 -14.14
CA ALA A 92 -18.54 -25.84 -15.23
C ALA A 92 -17.92 -26.10 -16.60
N ALA A 93 -16.66 -25.70 -16.80
CA ALA A 93 -15.90 -25.96 -18.02
C ALA A 93 -15.74 -27.47 -18.31
N LEU A 94 -15.46 -28.25 -17.27
CA LEU A 94 -15.37 -29.72 -17.39
C LEU A 94 -16.68 -30.35 -17.87
N PHE A 95 -17.84 -29.86 -17.39
CA PHE A 95 -19.14 -30.38 -17.78
C PHE A 95 -19.63 -29.87 -19.15
N SER A 96 -19.24 -28.67 -19.56
CA SER A 96 -19.63 -28.09 -20.84
C SER A 96 -18.69 -28.45 -22.00
N GLY A 97 -17.51 -29.03 -21.70
CA GLY A 97 -16.46 -29.30 -22.69
C GLY A 97 -15.77 -28.03 -23.22
N GLY A 98 -15.98 -26.89 -22.57
CA GLY A 98 -15.38 -25.61 -22.91
C GLY A 98 -14.13 -25.29 -22.07
N GLU A 99 -13.54 -24.12 -22.33
CA GLU A 99 -12.44 -23.59 -21.50
C GLU A 99 -13.00 -22.80 -20.30
N PRO A 100 -12.33 -22.86 -19.14
CA PRO A 100 -12.72 -22.06 -17.98
C PRO A 100 -12.51 -20.57 -18.25
N GLU A 101 -13.46 -19.74 -17.80
CA GLU A 101 -13.33 -18.29 -17.94
C GLU A 101 -12.08 -17.77 -17.19
N PRO A 102 -11.32 -16.81 -17.74
CA PRO A 102 -10.19 -16.22 -17.03
C PRO A 102 -10.64 -15.56 -15.71
N ILE A 103 -9.88 -15.77 -14.64
CA ILE A 103 -10.04 -14.96 -13.42
C ILE A 103 -9.23 -13.70 -13.60
N VAL A 104 -9.94 -12.57 -13.72
CA VAL A 104 -9.32 -11.25 -13.68
C VAL A 104 -9.21 -10.81 -12.22
N LEU A 105 -7.97 -10.74 -11.72
CA LEU A 105 -7.68 -10.10 -10.45
C LEU A 105 -7.50 -8.61 -10.73
N GLY A 106 -8.27 -7.76 -10.06
CA GLY A 106 -7.98 -6.33 -10.06
C GLY A 106 -6.74 -6.07 -9.21
N SER A 107 -5.95 -5.03 -9.54
CA SER A 107 -5.07 -4.38 -8.56
C SER A 107 -5.94 -3.66 -7.54
N PRO A 108 -5.44 -3.30 -6.34
CA PRO A 108 -6.21 -2.51 -5.40
C PRO A 108 -6.54 -1.21 -6.12
N LYS A 109 -7.78 -0.74 -6.05
CA LYS A 109 -8.11 0.57 -6.61
C LYS A 109 -7.26 1.59 -5.90
N VAL A 110 -6.21 2.06 -6.57
CA VAL A 110 -5.49 3.26 -6.18
C VAL A 110 -6.54 4.37 -6.24
N GLU A 111 -6.96 4.85 -5.07
CA GLU A 111 -7.93 5.94 -5.03
C GLU A 111 -7.28 7.15 -5.68
N ARG A 112 -8.00 7.72 -6.65
CA ARG A 112 -7.50 8.87 -7.39
C ARG A 112 -7.39 10.05 -6.45
N LEU A 113 -6.18 10.61 -6.36
CA LEU A 113 -5.95 11.86 -5.66
C LEU A 113 -6.83 12.96 -6.27
N VAL A 114 -7.29 13.83 -5.39
CA VAL A 114 -8.08 15.01 -5.76
C VAL A 114 -7.14 16.14 -6.12
N LEU A 115 -7.36 16.76 -7.29
CA LEU A 115 -6.70 18.01 -7.64
C LEU A 115 -7.27 19.14 -6.79
N LEU A 116 -6.41 19.79 -6.03
CA LEU A 116 -6.77 20.85 -5.10
C LEU A 116 -6.53 22.21 -5.75
N GLU A 117 -7.48 23.11 -5.58
CA GLU A 117 -7.40 24.47 -6.12
C GLU A 117 -6.71 25.43 -5.14
N GLU A 118 -6.16 26.53 -5.65
CA GLU A 118 -5.47 27.56 -4.86
C GLU A 118 -6.17 28.00 -3.56
N PRO A 119 -7.52 28.19 -3.51
CA PRO A 119 -8.22 28.56 -2.29
C PRO A 119 -8.06 27.58 -1.13
N TYR A 120 -7.89 26.28 -1.44
CA TYR A 120 -7.63 25.26 -0.42
C TYR A 120 -6.30 25.50 0.29
N PHE A 121 -5.29 25.94 -0.45
CA PHE A 121 -3.95 26.16 0.09
C PHE A 121 -3.83 27.49 0.86
N ASN A 122 -4.62 28.49 0.49
CA ASN A 122 -4.58 29.82 1.10
C ASN A 122 -4.86 29.83 2.62
N GLN A 123 -5.52 28.81 3.17
CA GLN A 123 -5.82 28.70 4.60
C GLN A 123 -4.61 28.28 5.47
N PHE A 124 -3.55 27.75 4.88
CA PHE A 124 -2.41 27.20 5.62
C PHE A 124 -1.30 28.22 5.84
N ASP A 125 -0.49 28.01 6.88
CA ASP A 125 0.70 28.81 7.15
C ASP A 125 1.88 28.44 6.23
N ASN A 126 2.96 29.23 6.28
CA ASN A 126 4.08 29.08 5.35
C ASN A 126 4.84 27.75 5.52
N LEU A 127 4.99 27.29 6.77
CA LEU A 127 5.69 26.05 7.04
C LEU A 127 4.87 24.86 6.56
N THR A 128 3.56 24.90 6.78
CA THR A 128 2.61 23.90 6.30
C THR A 128 2.62 23.83 4.78
N LEU A 129 2.58 24.97 4.08
CA LEU A 129 2.68 25.00 2.62
C LEU A 129 4.01 24.42 2.10
N ALA A 130 5.12 24.74 2.76
CA ALA A 130 6.43 24.19 2.41
C ALA A 130 6.48 22.67 2.63
N ALA A 131 5.95 22.19 3.76
CA ALA A 131 5.90 20.78 4.09
C ALA A 131 4.98 20.00 3.13
N MET A 132 3.80 20.53 2.80
CA MET A 132 2.89 19.93 1.81
C MET A 132 3.57 19.84 0.44
N SER A 133 4.19 20.94 -0.02
CA SER A 133 4.90 20.94 -1.31
C SER A 133 6.04 19.92 -1.35
N TYR A 134 6.83 19.83 -0.27
CA TYR A 134 7.90 18.84 -0.17
C TYR A 134 7.34 17.42 -0.18
N ASN A 135 6.41 17.10 0.72
CA ASN A 135 5.86 15.75 0.86
C ASN A 135 5.20 15.26 -0.42
N ASP A 136 4.37 16.08 -1.07
CA ASP A 136 3.69 15.71 -2.31
C ASP A 136 4.69 15.49 -3.46
N THR A 137 5.82 16.21 -3.47
CA THR A 137 6.90 16.02 -4.47
C THR A 137 7.72 14.77 -4.16
N ASP A 138 8.02 14.52 -2.89
CA ASP A 138 8.79 13.36 -2.41
C ASP A 138 8.02 12.06 -2.67
N GLU A 139 6.71 12.04 -2.39
CA GLU A 139 5.84 10.90 -2.71
C GLU A 139 5.77 10.61 -4.22
N ALA A 140 5.67 11.65 -5.05
CA ALA A 140 5.69 11.49 -6.51
C ALA A 140 7.06 10.99 -7.00
N HIS A 141 8.16 11.46 -6.40
CA HIS A 141 9.51 11.02 -6.72
C HIS A 141 9.73 9.55 -6.35
N ASP A 142 9.26 9.12 -5.18
CA ASP A 142 9.34 7.73 -4.73
C ASP A 142 8.55 6.80 -5.64
N GLN A 143 7.34 7.22 -6.07
CA GLN A 143 6.54 6.44 -7.02
C GLN A 143 7.21 6.31 -8.40
N PHE A 144 7.82 7.39 -8.90
CA PHE A 144 8.55 7.36 -10.17
C PHE A 144 9.86 6.56 -10.11
N SER A 145 10.62 6.71 -9.03
CA SER A 145 11.92 6.03 -8.89
C SER A 145 11.75 4.55 -8.56
N GLY A 146 10.69 4.19 -7.84
CA GLY A 146 10.34 2.81 -7.49
C GLY A 146 9.80 1.98 -8.66
N SER A 147 9.23 2.61 -9.70
CA SER A 147 8.66 1.89 -10.86
C SER A 147 9.72 1.35 -11.84
N GLY A 148 10.95 1.89 -11.81
CA GLY A 148 12.00 1.52 -12.76
C GLY A 148 11.55 1.67 -14.22
N ASP A 149 11.76 0.62 -15.02
CA ASP A 149 11.31 0.54 -16.42
C ASP A 149 9.85 0.09 -16.59
N THR A 150 9.13 -0.16 -15.48
CA THR A 150 7.74 -0.63 -15.54
C THR A 150 6.81 0.56 -15.74
N PRO A 151 5.97 0.56 -16.80
CA PRO A 151 4.99 1.62 -16.99
C PRO A 151 4.02 1.67 -15.80
N LEU A 152 3.81 2.87 -15.26
CA LEU A 152 2.75 3.10 -14.28
C LEU A 152 1.39 2.82 -14.93
N ASP A 153 0.46 2.26 -14.16
CA ASP A 153 -0.93 2.16 -14.60
C ASP A 153 -1.60 3.54 -14.65
N ALA A 154 -2.83 3.59 -15.16
CA ALA A 154 -3.53 4.86 -15.37
C ALA A 154 -3.85 5.61 -14.07
N ASP A 155 -4.11 4.89 -12.97
CA ASP A 155 -4.47 5.51 -11.69
C ASP A 155 -3.21 5.94 -10.92
N ALA A 156 -2.13 5.17 -10.98
CA ALA A 156 -0.81 5.58 -10.49
C ALA A 156 -0.29 6.81 -11.26
N THR A 157 -0.41 6.82 -12.59
CA THR A 157 -0.05 7.99 -13.42
C THR A 157 -0.87 9.22 -13.04
N TRP A 158 -2.17 9.05 -12.79
CA TRP A 158 -3.04 10.12 -12.31
C TRP A 158 -2.56 10.65 -10.96
N ASN A 159 -2.29 9.78 -10.00
CA ASN A 159 -1.87 10.17 -8.65
C ASN A 159 -0.54 10.91 -8.65
N VAL A 160 0.46 10.39 -9.35
CA VAL A 160 1.75 11.08 -9.52
C VAL A 160 1.55 12.48 -10.11
N SER A 161 0.73 12.59 -11.15
CA SER A 161 0.44 13.88 -11.80
C SER A 161 -0.25 14.86 -10.84
N VAL A 162 -1.26 14.39 -10.10
CA VAL A 162 -2.01 15.23 -9.15
C VAL A 162 -1.15 15.62 -7.96
N SER A 163 -0.30 14.72 -7.45
CA SER A 163 0.64 15.02 -6.37
C SER A 163 1.58 16.16 -6.76
N ILE A 164 2.18 16.08 -7.95
CA ILE A 164 3.04 17.15 -8.48
C ILE A 164 2.27 18.47 -8.67
N LEU A 165 1.02 18.42 -9.15
CA LEU A 165 0.20 19.62 -9.34
C LEU A 165 -0.18 20.27 -8.00
N ASN A 166 -0.55 19.48 -7.01
CA ASN A 166 -0.85 19.95 -5.66
C ASN A 166 0.41 20.54 -5.00
N ALA A 167 1.55 19.86 -5.13
CA ALA A 167 2.85 20.34 -4.65
C ALA A 167 3.21 21.71 -5.23
N ASN A 168 3.06 21.86 -6.56
CA ASN A 168 3.33 23.11 -7.27
C ASN A 168 2.35 24.22 -6.87
N THR A 169 1.09 23.89 -6.63
CA THR A 169 0.08 24.87 -6.20
C THR A 169 0.38 25.37 -4.78
N ALA A 170 0.73 24.47 -3.85
CA ALA A 170 1.18 24.85 -2.51
C ALA A 170 2.43 25.74 -2.56
N LEU A 171 3.43 25.37 -3.37
CA LEU A 171 4.65 26.15 -3.56
C LEU A 171 4.36 27.53 -4.15
N ARG A 172 3.47 27.60 -5.14
CA ARG A 172 3.07 28.86 -5.78
C ARG A 172 2.42 29.81 -4.77
N VAL A 173 1.51 29.32 -3.94
CA VAL A 173 0.90 30.12 -2.86
C VAL A 173 1.96 30.61 -1.87
N LEU A 174 2.89 29.74 -1.47
CA LEU A 174 3.98 30.10 -0.58
C LEU A 174 4.88 31.19 -1.19
N VAL A 175 5.34 30.99 -2.43
CA VAL A 175 6.22 31.93 -3.14
C VAL A 175 5.52 33.28 -3.34
N LEU A 176 4.25 33.30 -3.73
CA LEU A 176 3.47 34.54 -3.84
C LEU A 176 3.40 35.26 -2.50
N ARG A 177 3.14 34.54 -1.41
CA ARG A 177 3.08 35.15 -0.07
C ARG A 177 4.43 35.69 0.39
N LEU A 178 5.52 34.94 0.17
CA LEU A 178 6.87 35.36 0.54
C LEU A 178 7.40 36.49 -0.34
N SER A 179 6.90 36.64 -1.56
CA SER A 179 7.32 37.69 -2.48
C SER A 179 6.64 39.03 -2.26
N GLY A 180 5.59 39.12 -1.44
CA GLY A 180 4.85 40.37 -1.19
C GLY A 180 3.37 40.32 -1.60
N GLY A 181 2.91 39.17 -2.11
CA GLY A 181 1.51 38.90 -2.43
C GLY A 181 1.11 39.21 -3.86
N THR A 182 2.00 39.75 -4.69
CA THR A 182 1.72 40.03 -6.11
C THR A 182 2.73 39.38 -7.05
N LEU A 183 2.29 39.07 -8.28
CA LEU A 183 3.17 38.60 -9.35
C LEU A 183 4.27 39.61 -9.69
N ASN A 184 4.01 40.91 -9.49
CA ASN A 184 4.95 41.98 -9.78
C ASN A 184 6.12 41.96 -8.78
N ASP A 185 5.84 41.75 -7.50
CA ASP A 185 6.88 41.66 -6.47
C ASP A 185 7.74 40.40 -6.65
N MET A 186 7.12 39.28 -7.04
CA MET A 186 7.83 38.07 -7.42
C MET A 186 8.76 38.32 -8.62
N ALA A 187 8.31 39.04 -9.64
CA ALA A 187 9.14 39.36 -10.80
C ALA A 187 10.39 40.17 -10.43
N GLN A 188 10.29 41.08 -9.45
CA GLN A 188 11.45 41.83 -8.94
C GLN A 188 12.48 40.92 -8.24
N ILE A 189 12.02 39.93 -7.49
CA ILE A 189 12.88 38.93 -6.84
C ILE A 189 13.55 38.03 -7.88
N VAL A 190 12.79 37.54 -8.87
CA VAL A 190 13.34 36.72 -9.96
C VAL A 190 14.40 37.49 -10.77
N ALA A 191 14.18 38.79 -11.03
CA ALA A 191 15.16 39.64 -11.70
C ALA A 191 16.50 39.73 -10.93
N HIS A 192 16.45 39.78 -9.59
CA HIS A 192 17.64 39.77 -8.74
C HIS A 192 18.37 38.41 -8.73
N ILE A 193 17.62 37.31 -8.75
CA ILE A 193 18.19 35.94 -8.81
C ILE A 193 18.81 35.66 -10.18
N SER A 194 18.18 36.14 -11.25
CA SER A 194 18.59 35.88 -12.64
C SER A 194 19.76 36.75 -13.11
N ASN A 195 20.04 37.85 -12.40
CA ASN A 195 21.19 38.71 -12.66
C ASN A 195 22.00 38.98 -11.36
N PRO A 196 22.75 37.99 -10.84
CA PRO A 196 23.48 38.11 -9.58
C PRO A 196 24.66 39.10 -9.63
N LYS A 197 24.98 39.69 -10.80
CA LYS A 197 26.11 40.64 -10.99
C LYS A 197 25.71 42.07 -11.38
N GLY A 198 24.43 42.37 -11.55
CA GLY A 198 23.96 43.76 -11.60
C GLY A 198 24.58 44.65 -12.69
N GLU A 199 24.86 44.14 -13.88
CA GLU A 199 25.13 45.04 -15.02
C GLU A 199 23.80 45.51 -15.60
N ALA A 200 23.49 46.79 -15.37
CA ALA A 200 22.41 47.47 -16.05
C ALA A 200 22.78 47.61 -17.52
N ILE A 201 21.97 47.02 -18.40
CA ILE A 201 22.05 47.28 -19.84
C ILE A 201 21.44 48.66 -20.05
N HIS A 202 22.30 49.66 -20.24
CA HIS A 202 21.94 51.02 -20.67
C HIS A 202 21.49 51.03 -22.13
#